data_AF-A0A7J0E772-F1
#
_entry.id   AF-A0A7J0E772-F1
#
_cell.length_a   1.000
_cell.length_b   1.000
_cell.length_c   1.000
_cell.angle_alpha   90.00
_cell.angle_beta   90.00
_cell.angle_gamma   90.00
#
_symmetry.space_group_name_H-M   'P 1'
#
loop_
_entity.id
_entity.type
_entity.pdbx_description
1 polymer ?
#
loop_
_entity_poly.entity_id
_entity_poly.type
_entity_poly.pdbx_seq_one_letter_code
_entity_poly.pdbx_strand_id
1 'polypeptide(L)'
;MVKGRQGERVRSKSNQYPNTSLIQIEGVNTKEEVAWYQGKRMAYIYKVKRDGYACPLHLGKSFQAHGNSVVRAKSNSSQIHGS
;
A
#
# COMPACT_ATOMS: atom_id res chain seq x y z
N MET A 1 15.25 -2.77 -1.15
CA MET A 1 13.90 -2.37 -0.71
C MET A 1 13.47 -1.20 -1.57
N VAL A 2 12.34 -1.29 -2.28
CA VAL A 2 11.88 -0.23 -3.19
C VAL A 2 10.88 0.65 -2.45
N LYS A 3 10.97 1.96 -2.64
CA LYS A 3 10.05 2.93 -2.03
C LYS A 3 8.81 3.06 -2.92
N GLY A 4 7.65 3.14 -2.29
CA GLY A 4 6.39 3.39 -2.97
C GLY A 4 5.65 4.54 -2.30
N ARG A 5 4.89 5.29 -3.09
CA ARG A 5 3.99 6.33 -2.60
C ARG A 5 2.58 5.73 -2.47
N GLN A 6 2.00 5.83 -1.29
CA GLN A 6 0.59 5.48 -1.12
C GLN A 6 -0.28 6.51 -1.84
N GLY A 7 -1.14 6.03 -2.73
CA GLY A 7 -2.16 6.81 -3.40
C GLY A 7 -3.50 6.72 -2.69
N GLU A 8 -4.57 6.99 -3.43
CA GLU A 8 -5.93 6.92 -2.90
C GLU A 8 -6.35 5.47 -2.62
N ARG A 9 -7.34 5.28 -1.75
CA ARG A 9 -7.97 3.97 -1.57
C ARG A 9 -8.74 3.57 -2.83
N VAL A 10 -8.90 2.27 -3.04
CA VAL A 10 -9.71 1.77 -4.16
C VAL A 10 -11.13 2.31 -4.00
N ARG A 11 -11.66 2.92 -5.06
CA ARG A 11 -13.02 3.47 -5.10
C ARG A 11 -13.66 3.28 -6.45
N SER A 12 -14.98 3.21 -6.45
CA SER A 12 -15.81 3.46 -7.62
C SER A 12 -16.30 4.92 -7.58
N LYS A 13 -17.10 5.34 -8.57
CA LYS A 13 -17.62 6.70 -8.67
C LYS A 13 -18.29 7.19 -7.38
N SER A 14 -18.94 6.29 -6.64
CA SER A 14 -19.70 6.61 -5.42
C SER A 14 -19.32 5.78 -4.18
N ASN A 15 -18.58 4.67 -4.33
CA ASN A 15 -18.27 3.75 -3.23
C ASN A 15 -16.77 3.70 -2.92
N GLN A 16 -16.41 3.71 -1.63
CA GLN A 16 -15.02 3.65 -1.17
C GLN A 16 -14.74 2.29 -0.51
N TYR A 17 -13.60 1.66 -0.83
CA TYR A 17 -13.15 0.41 -0.23
C TYR A 17 -11.97 0.67 0.73
N PRO A 18 -12.22 0.84 2.04
CA PRO A 18 -11.20 1.29 2.99
C PRO A 18 -10.12 0.27 3.33
N ASN A 19 -10.37 -1.01 3.05
CA ASN A 19 -9.47 -2.14 3.29
C ASN A 19 -8.39 -2.32 2.20
N THR A 20 -8.49 -1.58 1.09
CA THR A 20 -7.60 -1.72 -0.06
C THR A 20 -7.07 -0.36 -0.47
N SER A 21 -5.76 -0.17 -0.35
CA SER A 21 -5.08 1.05 -0.80
C SER A 21 -4.36 0.84 -2.12
N LEU A 22 -4.29 1.89 -2.92
CA LEU A 22 -3.45 1.93 -4.11
C LEU A 22 -2.06 2.43 -3.72
N ILE A 23 -1.02 1.80 -4.25
CA ILE A 23 0.38 2.17 -4.03
C ILE A 23 1.05 2.28 -5.39
N GLN A 24 1.68 3.43 -5.62
CA GLN A 24 2.53 3.67 -6.77
C GLN A 24 3.96 3.24 -6.38
N ILE A 25 4.56 2.34 -7.14
CA ILE A 25 5.96 1.95 -6.93
C ILE A 25 6.84 2.92 -7.72
N GLU A 26 7.88 3.47 -7.09
CA GLU A 26 8.80 4.38 -7.77
C GLU A 26 9.57 3.62 -8.86
N GLY A 27 9.60 4.17 -10.08
CA GLY A 27 10.32 3.59 -11.22
C GLY A 27 9.59 2.46 -11.96
N VAL A 28 8.33 2.16 -11.63
CA VAL A 28 7.53 1.13 -12.31
C VAL A 28 6.46 1.79 -13.17
N ASN A 29 6.52 1.53 -14.48
CA ASN A 29 5.58 2.11 -15.45
C ASN A 29 4.79 1.06 -16.24
N THR A 30 5.25 -0.20 -16.25
CA THR A 30 4.63 -1.27 -17.03
C THR A 30 3.97 -2.32 -16.15
N LYS A 31 2.91 -2.94 -16.68
CA LYS A 31 2.15 -3.99 -15.97
C LYS A 31 3.02 -5.23 -15.68
N GLU A 32 3.99 -5.50 -16.54
CA GLU A 32 4.93 -6.62 -16.43
C GLU A 32 5.88 -6.42 -15.24
N GLU A 33 6.43 -5.22 -15.09
CA GLU A 33 7.24 -4.84 -13.92
C GLU A 33 6.41 -4.90 -12.64
N VAL A 34 5.15 -4.44 -12.67
CA VAL A 34 4.23 -4.56 -11.55
C VAL A 34 4.01 -6.02 -11.15
N ALA A 35 3.93 -6.94 -12.11
CA ALA A 35 3.70 -8.36 -11.85
C ALA A 35 4.84 -8.99 -11.03
N TRP A 36 6.08 -8.51 -11.18
CA TRP A 36 7.22 -8.95 -10.37
C TRP A 36 7.05 -8.68 -8.87
N TYR A 37 6.27 -7.65 -8.51
CA TYR A 37 5.99 -7.29 -7.12
C TYR A 37 4.82 -8.06 -6.51
N GLN A 38 4.09 -8.86 -7.30
CA GLN A 38 3.01 -9.71 -6.79
C GLN A 38 3.58 -10.71 -5.76
N GLY A 39 2.83 -10.91 -4.67
CA GLY A 39 3.23 -11.82 -3.60
C GLY A 39 4.32 -11.32 -2.64
N LYS A 40 4.96 -10.17 -2.90
CA LYS A 40 5.90 -9.56 -1.94
C LYS A 40 5.14 -8.91 -0.78
N ARG A 41 5.80 -8.83 0.39
CA ARG A 41 5.27 -8.14 1.57
C ARG A 41 5.69 -6.67 1.56
N MET A 42 4.82 -5.80 2.08
CA MET A 42 5.17 -4.39 2.35
C MET A 42 5.11 -4.05 3.81
N ALA A 43 5.88 -3.02 4.13
CA ALA A 43 6.00 -2.40 5.42
C ALA A 43 5.61 -0.93 5.26
N TYR A 44 4.50 -0.51 5.87
CA TYR A 44 4.23 0.91 6.06
C TYR A 44 4.82 1.33 7.40
N ILE A 45 5.81 2.22 7.37
CA ILE A 45 6.51 2.73 8.55
C ILE A 45 6.07 4.19 8.73
N TYR A 46 5.44 4.47 9.87
CA TYR A 46 5.12 5.83 10.27
C TYR A 46 5.75 6.14 11.63
N LYS A 47 6.11 7.41 11.83
CA LYS A 47 6.58 7.90 13.12
C LYS A 47 5.36 8.26 13.95
N VAL A 48 5.25 7.69 15.15
CA VAL A 48 4.25 8.07 16.15
C VAL A 48 4.97 8.81 17.27
N LYS A 49 4.39 9.92 17.74
CA LYS A 49 4.81 10.57 18.97
C LYS A 49 4.28 9.75 20.16
N ARG A 50 4.99 8.70 20.55
CA ARG A 50 4.82 8.06 21.85
C ARG A 50 6.18 7.87 22.49
N ASP A 51 6.26 8.01 23.80
CA ASP A 51 7.47 7.94 24.65
C ASP A 51 8.10 6.54 24.76
N GLY A 52 8.05 5.74 23.70
CA GLY A 52 8.60 4.39 23.69
C GLY A 52 8.55 3.78 22.29
N TYR A 53 9.60 3.04 21.93
CA TYR A 53 9.82 2.40 20.64
C TYR A 53 8.57 1.66 20.14
N ALA A 54 7.84 2.28 19.22
CA ALA A 54 6.84 1.58 18.44
C ALA A 54 6.76 2.24 17.07
N CYS A 55 7.54 1.72 16.12
CA CYS A 55 7.22 1.87 14.70
C CYS A 55 6.10 0.85 14.40
N PRO A 56 4.82 1.24 14.34
CA PRO A 56 3.77 0.27 14.13
C PRO A 56 3.84 -0.10 12.64
N LEU A 57 4.43 -1.26 12.40
CA LEU A 57 4.66 -1.82 11.09
C LEU A 57 3.34 -2.41 10.59
N HIS A 58 2.66 -1.75 9.65
CA HIS A 58 1.58 -2.42 8.92
C HIS A 58 2.20 -3.33 7.87
N LEU A 59 2.16 -4.63 8.15
CA LEU A 59 2.53 -5.67 7.20
C LEU A 59 1.36 -5.91 6.25
N GLY A 60 1.45 -5.36 5.04
CA GLY A 60 0.51 -5.67 3.95
C GLY A 60 0.77 -7.09 3.44
N LYS A 61 -0.31 -7.88 3.27
CA LYS A 61 -0.21 -9.32 2.94
C LYS A 61 -0.01 -9.62 1.46
N SER A 62 -0.49 -8.78 0.53
CA SER A 62 -0.49 -9.14 -0.90
C SER A 62 -0.60 -7.92 -1.83
N PHE A 63 0.20 -7.92 -2.89
CA PHE A 63 0.07 -7.04 -4.05
C PHE A 63 -0.73 -7.69 -5.16
N GLN A 64 -1.75 -6.97 -5.65
CA GLN A 64 -2.40 -7.28 -6.91
C GLN A 64 -2.23 -6.10 -7.86
N ALA A 65 -1.85 -6.36 -9.12
CA ALA A 65 -1.69 -5.31 -10.12
C ALA A 65 -3.01 -4.53 -10.31
N HIS A 66 -2.90 -3.21 -10.45
CA HIS A 66 -4.02 -2.31 -10.70
C HIS A 66 -3.66 -1.32 -11.80
N GLY A 67 -4.06 -1.62 -13.03
CA GLY A 67 -3.59 -0.85 -14.19
C GLY A 67 -2.10 -1.08 -14.47
N ASN A 68 -1.44 -0.08 -15.02
CA ASN A 68 -0.09 -0.23 -15.58
C ASN A 68 1.03 0.00 -14.57
N SER A 69 0.85 0.90 -13.59
CA SER A 69 1.95 1.33 -12.69
C SER A 69 1.58 1.29 -11.19
N VAL A 70 0.36 0.83 -10.87
CA VAL A 70 -0.19 0.87 -9.52
C VAL A 70 -0.45 -0.55 -9.02
N VAL A 71 -0.27 -0.75 -7.72
CA VAL A 71 -0.60 -2.00 -7.03
C VAL A 71 -1.64 -1.78 -5.94
N ARG A 72 -2.53 -2.74 -5.76
CA ARG A 72 -3.44 -2.83 -4.62
C ARG A 72 -2.74 -3.51 -3.46
N ALA A 73 -2.75 -2.85 -2.31
CA ALA A 73 -2.36 -3.42 -1.03
C ALA A 73 -3.60 -3.64 -0.17
N LYS A 74 -3.80 -4.90 0.25
CA LYS A 74 -4.87 -5.28 1.17
C LYS A 74 -4.34 -5.36 2.59
N SER A 75 -5.00 -4.65 3.51
CA SER A 75 -4.73 -4.71 4.95
C SER A 75 -5.92 -5.34 5.69
N ASN A 76 -5.65 -6.00 6.81
CA ASN A 76 -6.71 -6.53 7.68
C ASN A 76 -7.32 -5.43 8.57
N SER A 77 -6.60 -4.31 8.74
CA SER A 77 -7.08 -3.10 9.39
C SER A 77 -7.50 -2.08 8.34
N SER A 78 -8.66 -1.44 8.54
CA SER A 78 -9.12 -0.30 7.73
C SER A 78 -8.26 0.96 7.95
N GLN A 79 -7.49 0.98 9.04
CA GLN A 79 -6.64 2.09 9.45
C GLN A 79 -5.19 1.88 9.01
N ILE A 80 -4.94 2.14 7.74
CA ILE A 80 -3.60 2.53 7.26
C ILE A 80 -3.39 4.05 7.32
N HIS A 81 -4.34 4.77 7.95
CA HIS A 81 -4.29 6.21 8.17
C HIS A 81 -4.09 6.46 9.66
N GLY A 82 -2.87 6.88 10.03
CA GLY A 82 -2.71 7.76 11.17
C GLY A 82 -3.00 9.18 10.70
N SER A 83 -3.83 9.88 11.48
CA SER A 83 -3.88 11.34 11.55
C SER A 83 -2.51 12.00 11.50
#